data_AF-A0A5N6QW94-F1
#
_entry.id   AF-A0A5N6QW94-F1
#
_cell.length_a   1.000
_cell.length_b   1.000
_cell.length_c   1.000
_cell.angle_alpha   90.00
_cell.angle_beta   90.00
_cell.angle_gamma   90.00
#
_symmetry.space_group_name_H-M   'P 1'
#
loop_
_entity.id
_entity.type
_entity.pdbx_description
1 polymer ?
#
loop_
_entity_poly.entity_id
_entity_poly.type
_entity_poly.pdbx_seq_one_letter_code
_entity_poly.pdbx_strand_id
1 'polypeptide(L)'
;MSVYVVPVGQISVPIASQVHGHLGTRKPMSRWRQRCTVIRCHNNKRAGAEKKKNYYELLGVSVDSNAQKIKEAYRKLQKKYHPDIAGQKGHEYTLMLNEAYKVLMRDDLRRKYDASIGQMRVPYGTNYSSLGYSSWKGPLRPQALFVDENACIGCRECVHHASNTFQMDEALGCARVNVQYGDDDQKIEVSVDSCPVNCIHWVDIEELAVLEFLIQPQPKEGYGVFGGGWERPANVFMAAKSFTKQLNQQASTQRNARVNTEEETPAQAEARANAFMKIKMERFSRLRKWMTDIFGSNMLNRE
;
A
#
# COMPACT_ATOMS: atom_id res chain seq x y z
N MET A 1 22.92 -48.76 -53.99
CA MET A 1 21.98 -49.84 -53.62
C MET A 1 22.55 -50.48 -52.36
N SER A 2 21.96 -50.49 -51.18
CA SER A 2 20.55 -50.50 -50.80
C SER A 2 20.38 -49.79 -49.46
N VAL A 3 19.28 -49.04 -49.35
CA VAL A 3 18.87 -48.26 -48.18
C VAL A 3 18.06 -49.19 -47.27
N TYR A 4 18.44 -49.36 -46.01
CA TYR A 4 17.62 -50.10 -45.04
C TYR A 4 16.77 -49.13 -44.24
N VAL A 5 15.47 -49.17 -44.54
CA VAL A 5 14.38 -48.48 -43.86
C VAL A 5 13.92 -49.34 -42.68
N VAL A 6 13.78 -48.74 -41.50
CA VAL A 6 13.22 -49.37 -40.29
C VAL A 6 11.72 -49.03 -40.22
N PRO A 7 10.82 -50.01 -39.95
CA PRO A 7 9.38 -49.79 -40.00
C PRO A 7 8.80 -49.22 -38.68
N VAL A 8 7.72 -48.45 -38.85
CA VAL A 8 6.89 -47.84 -37.80
C VAL A 8 5.96 -48.89 -37.18
N GLY A 9 6.04 -49.06 -35.86
CA GLY A 9 5.16 -49.95 -35.07
C GLY A 9 3.87 -49.27 -34.63
N GLN A 10 2.75 -49.95 -34.86
CA GLN A 10 1.37 -49.50 -34.67
C GLN A 10 0.89 -49.54 -33.21
N ILE A 11 -0.08 -48.66 -32.95
CA ILE A 11 -0.93 -48.56 -31.77
C ILE A 11 -1.89 -49.76 -31.70
N SER A 12 -2.05 -50.34 -30.51
CA SER A 12 -3.24 -51.13 -30.17
C SER A 12 -3.61 -50.94 -28.69
N VAL A 13 -4.86 -50.54 -28.46
CA VAL A 13 -5.50 -50.27 -27.17
C VAL A 13 -6.20 -51.55 -26.69
N PRO A 14 -6.12 -51.95 -25.41
CA PRO A 14 -7.01 -52.97 -24.87
C PRO A 14 -8.33 -52.39 -24.34
N ILE A 15 -9.39 -53.15 -24.62
CA ILE A 15 -10.80 -52.88 -24.39
C ILE A 15 -11.22 -53.21 -22.94
N ALA A 16 -12.16 -52.39 -22.47
CA ALA A 16 -13.10 -52.46 -21.34
C ALA A 16 -13.21 -53.72 -20.46
N SER A 17 -13.37 -53.48 -19.15
CA SER A 17 -14.28 -54.26 -18.31
C SER A 17 -15.26 -53.33 -17.59
N GLN A 18 -16.53 -53.73 -17.60
CA GLN A 18 -17.69 -53.04 -17.03
C GLN A 18 -17.76 -53.26 -15.51
N VAL A 19 -18.16 -52.24 -14.76
CA VAL A 19 -18.89 -52.43 -13.50
C VAL A 19 -20.04 -51.41 -13.44
N HIS A 20 -21.23 -51.94 -13.19
CA HIS A 20 -22.49 -51.24 -13.05
C HIS A 20 -22.57 -50.45 -11.74
N GLY A 21 -23.24 -49.29 -11.76
CA GLY A 21 -23.57 -48.51 -10.57
C GLY A 21 -24.78 -47.59 -10.81
N HIS A 22 -25.88 -47.89 -10.14
CA HIS A 22 -27.24 -47.40 -10.29
C HIS A 22 -27.46 -45.87 -10.11
N LEU A 23 -28.26 -45.30 -11.00
CA LEU A 23 -29.44 -44.44 -10.77
C LEU A 23 -29.42 -43.39 -9.64
N GLY A 24 -29.31 -42.12 -10.03
CA GLY A 24 -29.77 -40.96 -9.26
C GLY A 24 -30.46 -39.95 -10.18
N THR A 25 -31.76 -39.81 -10.02
CA THR A 25 -32.69 -39.07 -10.89
C THR A 25 -32.45 -37.55 -10.88
N ARG A 26 -32.24 -36.95 -12.05
CA ARG A 26 -32.28 -35.49 -12.24
C ARG A 26 -33.74 -35.05 -12.35
N LYS A 27 -34.21 -34.26 -11.37
CA LYS A 27 -35.48 -33.50 -11.48
C LYS A 27 -35.25 -32.19 -12.25
N PRO A 28 -36.25 -31.71 -13.01
CA PRO A 28 -36.12 -30.56 -13.90
C PRO A 28 -36.17 -29.23 -13.12
N MET A 29 -35.33 -28.27 -13.52
CA MET A 29 -35.39 -26.88 -13.05
C MET A 29 -36.65 -26.21 -13.60
N SER A 30 -37.60 -25.90 -12.72
CA SER A 30 -38.71 -25.02 -13.01
C SER A 30 -38.27 -23.56 -12.88
N ARG A 31 -38.57 -22.82 -13.96
CA ARG A 31 -38.50 -21.39 -14.15
C ARG A 31 -39.32 -20.65 -13.08
N TRP A 32 -38.65 -19.96 -12.16
CA TRP A 32 -39.26 -18.97 -11.29
C TRP A 32 -38.60 -17.60 -11.50
N ARG A 33 -39.35 -16.71 -12.15
CA ARG A 33 -39.15 -15.26 -12.12
C ARG A 33 -39.39 -14.81 -10.68
N GLN A 34 -38.38 -14.28 -10.01
CA GLN A 34 -38.56 -13.48 -8.81
C GLN A 34 -37.96 -12.10 -9.06
N ARG A 35 -38.86 -11.11 -9.19
CA ARG A 35 -38.54 -9.69 -9.00
C ARG A 35 -38.08 -9.54 -7.56
N CYS A 36 -36.79 -9.29 -7.35
CA CYS A 36 -36.33 -8.62 -6.13
C CYS A 36 -35.93 -7.21 -6.51
N THR A 37 -36.68 -6.28 -5.92
CA THR A 37 -36.54 -4.84 -5.97
C THR A 37 -35.20 -4.38 -5.41
N VAL A 38 -34.67 -3.35 -6.06
CA VAL A 38 -33.55 -2.47 -5.69
C VAL A 38 -33.20 -2.45 -4.19
N ILE A 39 -31.97 -2.88 -3.87
CA ILE A 39 -31.20 -2.30 -2.77
C ILE A 39 -29.86 -1.87 -3.34
N ARG A 40 -29.77 -0.56 -3.64
CA ARG A 40 -28.53 0.12 -3.96
C ARG A 40 -27.74 0.25 -2.67
N CYS A 41 -26.77 -0.62 -2.46
CA CYS A 41 -25.86 -0.56 -1.33
C CYS A 41 -24.97 0.69 -1.48
N HIS A 42 -25.43 1.83 -0.94
CA HIS A 42 -24.55 2.95 -0.63
C HIS A 42 -23.63 2.50 0.50
N ASN A 43 -22.38 2.24 0.17
CA ASN A 43 -21.35 1.94 1.14
C ASN A 43 -20.94 3.25 1.86
N ASN A 44 -21.88 3.82 2.62
CA ASN A 44 -21.60 4.91 3.54
C ASN A 44 -21.50 4.32 4.95
N LYS A 45 -20.32 3.79 5.25
CA LYS A 45 -19.84 3.67 6.63
C LYS A 45 -18.50 4.36 6.72
N ARG A 46 -18.52 5.69 6.80
CA ARG A 46 -17.59 6.39 7.70
C ARG A 46 -17.99 6.05 9.13
N ALA A 47 -17.70 4.83 9.55
CA ALA A 47 -17.65 4.49 10.96
C ALA A 47 -16.49 5.32 11.54
N GLY A 48 -16.78 6.15 12.54
CA GLY A 48 -15.74 6.88 13.27
C GLY A 48 -14.72 5.88 13.77
N ALA A 49 -13.54 5.88 13.14
CA ALA A 49 -12.39 5.18 13.66
C ALA A 49 -12.10 5.81 15.02
N GLU A 50 -12.39 5.08 16.08
CA GLU A 50 -11.75 5.31 17.38
C GLU A 50 -10.26 5.45 17.07
N LYS A 51 -9.70 6.66 17.24
CA LYS A 51 -8.28 6.90 17.00
C LYS A 51 -7.53 6.05 18.02
N LYS A 52 -7.11 4.85 17.62
CA LYS A 52 -6.16 4.04 18.39
C LYS A 52 -4.98 4.96 18.68
N LYS A 53 -4.68 5.16 19.96
CA LYS A 53 -3.62 6.08 20.40
C LYS A 53 -2.30 5.57 19.85
N ASN A 54 -1.67 6.32 18.95
CA ASN A 54 -0.37 5.96 18.41
C ASN A 54 0.69 6.12 19.52
N TYR A 55 1.54 5.11 19.72
CA TYR A 55 2.61 5.15 20.74
C TYR A 55 3.63 6.25 20.46
N TYR A 56 3.86 6.57 19.17
CA TYR A 56 4.68 7.69 18.72
C TYR A 56 4.08 9.05 19.15
N GLU A 57 2.77 9.23 18.95
CA GLU A 57 2.06 10.43 19.39
C GLU A 57 2.02 10.55 20.92
N LEU A 58 1.85 9.44 21.64
CA LEU A 58 1.85 9.41 23.10
C LEU A 58 3.19 9.86 23.71
N LEU A 59 4.31 9.46 23.09
CA LEU A 59 5.65 9.87 23.50
C LEU A 59 6.07 11.23 22.90
N GLY A 60 5.31 11.77 21.95
CA GLY A 60 5.62 13.02 21.26
C GLY A 60 6.85 12.93 20.37
N VAL A 61 7.09 11.76 19.76
CA VAL A 61 8.27 11.48 18.92
C VAL A 61 7.83 11.06 17.51
N SER A 62 8.63 11.41 16.50
CA SER A 62 8.39 10.97 15.12
C SER A 62 8.61 9.45 14.99
N VAL A 63 7.93 8.83 14.02
CA VAL A 63 8.11 7.42 13.64
C VAL A 63 9.59 7.13 13.36
N ASP A 64 10.32 8.06 12.75
CA ASP A 64 11.74 7.92 12.39
C ASP A 64 12.73 8.18 13.54
N SER A 65 12.24 8.41 14.76
CA SER A 65 13.10 8.74 15.90
C SER A 65 14.04 7.58 16.30
N ASN A 66 15.30 7.92 16.56
CA ASN A 66 16.31 7.02 17.10
C ASN A 66 15.93 6.55 18.53
N ALA A 67 16.42 5.38 18.94
CA ALA A 67 16.18 4.79 20.26
C ALA A 67 16.59 5.71 21.42
N GLN A 68 17.67 6.47 21.25
CA GLN A 68 18.11 7.48 22.24
C GLN A 68 17.03 8.54 22.49
N LYS A 69 16.45 9.09 21.42
CA LYS A 69 15.39 10.12 21.49
C LYS A 69 14.11 9.57 22.11
N ILE A 70 13.77 8.31 21.83
CA ILE A 70 12.62 7.62 22.45
C ILE A 70 12.84 7.48 23.96
N LYS A 71 14.06 7.09 24.38
CA LYS A 71 14.43 6.95 25.80
C LYS A 71 14.41 8.28 26.54
N GLU A 72 14.87 9.35 25.91
CA GLU A 72 14.83 10.70 26.47
C GLU A 72 13.40 11.21 26.64
N ALA A 73 12.56 11.07 25.60
CA ALA A 73 11.17 11.47 25.64
C ALA A 73 10.38 10.71 26.73
N TYR A 74 10.59 9.40 26.83
CA TYR A 74 10.03 8.57 27.90
C TYR A 74 10.45 9.07 29.29
N ARG A 75 11.75 9.29 29.53
CA ARG A 75 12.25 9.80 30.82
C ARG A 75 11.64 11.17 31.17
N LYS A 76 11.48 12.05 30.19
CA LYS A 76 10.89 13.39 30.38
C LYS A 76 9.42 13.31 30.78
N LEU A 77 8.64 12.43 30.17
CA LEU A 77 7.23 12.23 30.47
C LEU A 77 7.05 11.49 31.81
N GLN A 78 7.88 10.48 32.08
CA GLN A 78 7.83 9.72 33.32
C GLN A 78 8.07 10.61 34.55
N LYS A 79 9.02 11.55 34.47
CA LYS A 79 9.28 12.52 35.54
C LYS A 79 8.09 13.48 35.80
N LYS A 80 7.24 13.71 34.81
CA LYS A 80 6.07 14.61 34.93
C LYS A 80 4.84 13.90 35.47
N TYR A 81 4.65 12.65 35.06
CA TYR A 81 3.41 11.91 35.31
C TYR A 81 3.59 10.74 36.29
N HIS A 82 4.75 10.63 36.95
CA HIS A 82 4.97 9.62 37.98
C HIS A 82 3.86 9.69 39.05
N PRO A 83 3.33 8.55 39.52
CA PRO A 83 2.27 8.53 40.54
C PRO A 83 2.66 9.30 41.81
N ASP A 84 3.94 9.34 42.17
CA ASP A 84 4.44 10.11 43.32
C ASP A 84 4.26 11.63 43.18
N ILE A 85 4.14 12.15 41.95
CA ILE A 85 4.04 13.58 41.66
C ILE A 85 2.61 13.94 41.24
N ALA A 86 2.00 13.14 40.37
CA ALA A 86 0.70 13.42 39.76
C ALA A 86 -0.48 12.64 40.41
N GLY A 87 -0.20 11.83 41.42
CA GLY A 87 -1.20 11.02 42.13
C GLY A 87 -1.86 9.95 41.25
N GLN A 88 -3.08 9.55 41.61
CA GLN A 88 -3.80 8.44 40.97
C GLN A 88 -4.01 8.61 39.46
N LYS A 89 -4.21 9.85 38.98
CA LYS A 89 -4.36 10.15 37.55
C LYS A 89 -3.06 9.97 36.75
N GLY A 90 -1.91 10.13 37.41
CA GLY A 90 -0.60 9.87 36.81
C GLY A 90 -0.31 8.38 36.62
N HIS A 91 -0.90 7.52 37.44
CA HIS A 91 -0.72 6.07 37.38
C HIS A 91 -1.17 5.51 36.03
N GLU A 92 -2.39 5.84 35.58
CA GLU A 92 -2.92 5.38 34.28
C GLU A 92 -2.06 5.84 33.10
N TYR A 93 -1.63 7.11 33.11
CA TYR A 93 -0.79 7.65 32.04
C TYR A 93 0.59 6.98 32.02
N THR A 94 1.16 6.72 33.19
CA THR A 94 2.43 6.01 33.36
C THR A 94 2.36 4.58 32.80
N LEU A 95 1.24 3.86 33.01
CA LEU A 95 1.04 2.54 32.42
C LEU A 95 1.09 2.59 30.88
N MET A 96 0.40 3.56 30.27
CA MET A 96 0.43 3.75 28.82
C MET A 96 1.82 4.10 28.29
N LEU A 97 2.58 4.94 29.01
CA LEU A 97 3.97 5.26 28.66
C LEU A 97 4.89 4.03 28.72
N ASN A 98 4.70 3.18 29.73
CA ASN A 98 5.46 1.94 29.89
C ASN A 98 5.19 0.95 28.75
N GLU A 99 3.94 0.81 28.33
CA GLU A 99 3.56 -0.01 27.18
C GLU A 99 4.19 0.51 25.88
N ALA A 100 4.06 1.82 25.63
CA ALA A 100 4.68 2.46 24.47
C ALA A 100 6.20 2.25 24.44
N TYR A 101 6.88 2.43 25.58
CA TYR A 101 8.32 2.22 25.67
C TYR A 101 8.72 0.75 25.44
N LYS A 102 7.99 -0.22 26.01
CA LYS A 102 8.24 -1.66 25.79
C LYS A 102 8.15 -2.04 24.31
N VAL A 103 7.15 -1.53 23.62
CA VAL A 103 6.90 -1.82 22.20
C VAL A 103 7.94 -1.14 21.31
N LEU A 104 8.22 0.15 21.53
CA LEU A 104 9.12 0.91 20.65
C LEU A 104 10.61 0.68 20.89
N MET A 105 11.02 0.21 22.08
CA MET A 105 12.43 0.00 22.41
C MET A 105 13.00 -1.30 21.83
N ARG A 106 12.16 -2.32 21.63
CA ARG A 106 12.58 -3.60 21.01
C ARG A 106 12.29 -3.56 19.53
N ASP A 107 13.33 -3.73 18.71
CA ASP A 107 13.21 -3.65 17.25
C ASP A 107 12.17 -4.63 16.67
N ASP A 108 12.08 -5.85 17.21
CA ASP A 108 11.08 -6.84 16.77
C ASP A 108 9.63 -6.38 17.03
N LEU A 109 9.38 -5.83 18.21
CA LEU A 109 8.05 -5.39 18.62
C LEU A 109 7.67 -4.08 17.92
N ARG A 110 8.65 -3.20 17.74
CA ARG A 110 8.50 -1.96 16.98
C ARG A 110 8.12 -2.27 15.54
N ARG A 111 8.80 -3.21 14.90
CA ARG A 111 8.48 -3.64 13.52
C ARG A 111 7.06 -4.20 13.41
N LYS A 112 6.65 -5.06 14.34
CA LYS A 112 5.28 -5.61 14.39
C LYS A 112 4.24 -4.51 14.60
N TYR A 113 4.54 -3.55 15.47
CA TYR A 113 3.68 -2.42 15.73
C TYR A 113 3.54 -1.50 14.52
N ASP A 114 4.65 -1.11 13.90
CA ASP A 114 4.73 -0.31 12.68
C ASP A 114 3.93 -0.96 11.53
N ALA A 115 4.04 -2.28 11.38
CA ALA A 115 3.24 -3.06 10.43
C ALA A 115 1.73 -3.01 10.74
N SER A 116 1.34 -3.03 12.02
CA SER A 116 -0.07 -3.02 12.44
C SER A 116 -0.78 -1.68 12.25
N ILE A 117 -0.04 -0.57 12.31
CA ILE A 117 -0.57 0.79 12.15
C ILE A 117 -0.49 1.27 10.69
N GLY A 118 0.05 0.46 9.77
CA GLY A 118 0.28 0.84 8.38
C GLY A 118 1.32 1.95 8.20
N GLN A 119 1.93 2.45 9.29
CA GLN A 119 3.13 3.27 9.28
C GLN A 119 4.33 2.34 9.24
N MET A 120 4.51 1.67 8.10
CA MET A 120 5.78 1.03 7.82
C MET A 120 6.84 2.14 7.85
N ARG A 121 7.74 2.11 8.85
CA ARG A 121 9.04 2.74 8.69
C ARG A 121 9.59 2.22 7.38
N VAL A 122 9.66 3.05 6.36
CA VAL A 122 10.49 2.76 5.19
C VAL A 122 11.89 3.08 5.69
N PRO A 123 12.68 2.09 6.13
CA PRO A 123 13.99 2.38 6.66
C PRO A 123 14.77 2.76 5.41
N TYR A 124 15.15 4.03 5.32
CA TYR A 124 16.11 4.49 4.33
C TYR A 124 17.40 3.69 4.57
N GLY A 125 17.54 2.55 3.89
CA GLY A 125 18.69 1.64 4.03
C GLY A 125 18.43 0.17 4.42
N THR A 126 17.21 -0.38 4.39
CA THR A 126 17.06 -1.86 4.41
C THR A 126 16.28 -2.39 3.22
N ASN A 127 17.06 -2.86 2.25
CA ASN A 127 16.74 -3.81 1.19
C ASN A 127 15.39 -4.53 1.35
N TYR A 128 14.35 -3.99 0.73
CA TYR A 128 13.12 -4.72 0.43
C TYR A 128 12.95 -4.80 -1.09
N SER A 129 13.77 -5.64 -1.72
CA SER A 129 13.70 -5.96 -3.15
C SER A 129 12.59 -7.00 -3.42
N SER A 130 11.41 -6.83 -2.81
CA SER A 130 10.22 -7.68 -3.06
C SER A 130 9.12 -6.97 -3.85
N LEU A 131 9.31 -5.69 -4.18
CA LEU A 131 8.46 -4.94 -5.11
C LEU A 131 9.19 -4.51 -6.39
N GLY A 132 10.38 -5.05 -6.67
CA GLY A 132 11.10 -4.75 -7.92
C GLY A 132 11.83 -3.40 -7.98
N TYR A 133 11.71 -2.54 -6.96
CA TYR A 133 12.39 -1.24 -6.89
C TYR A 133 13.88 -1.36 -6.52
N SER A 134 14.70 -0.44 -7.04
CA SER A 134 16.12 -0.36 -6.69
C SER A 134 16.34 0.21 -5.28
N SER A 135 17.31 -0.36 -4.57
CA SER A 135 17.72 0.13 -3.24
C SER A 135 18.72 1.28 -3.35
N TRP A 136 18.83 2.17 -2.36
CA TRP A 136 19.75 3.31 -2.41
C TRP A 136 20.97 3.12 -1.51
N LYS A 137 22.18 3.38 -2.04
CA LYS A 137 23.42 3.42 -1.24
C LYS A 137 23.99 4.83 -1.21
N GLY A 138 24.26 5.33 0.01
CA GLY A 138 24.90 6.62 0.23
C GLY A 138 23.92 7.81 0.30
N PRO A 139 24.43 9.06 0.17
CA PRO A 139 23.61 10.25 0.25
C PRO A 139 22.61 10.32 -0.92
N LEU A 140 21.46 10.96 -0.68
CA LEU A 140 20.49 11.25 -1.73
C LEU A 140 21.13 12.14 -2.80
N ARG A 141 21.03 11.71 -4.06
CA ARG A 141 21.47 12.45 -5.24
C ARG A 141 20.23 12.82 -6.07
N PRO A 142 20.26 13.93 -6.82
CA PRO A 142 19.12 14.37 -7.63
C PRO A 142 18.81 13.40 -8.77
N GLN A 143 19.86 12.78 -9.32
CA GLN A 143 19.77 11.82 -10.41
C GLN A 143 19.89 10.39 -9.89
N ALA A 144 19.23 9.47 -10.59
CA ALA A 144 19.24 8.04 -10.36
C ALA A 144 19.45 7.30 -11.69
N LEU A 145 19.87 6.04 -11.61
CA LEU A 145 20.05 5.17 -12.75
C LEU A 145 18.77 4.39 -13.02
N PHE A 146 18.38 4.31 -14.29
CA PHE A 146 17.29 3.48 -14.76
C PHE A 146 17.75 2.67 -15.96
N VAL A 147 17.40 1.39 -16.00
CA VAL A 147 17.66 0.53 -17.17
C VAL A 147 16.33 0.23 -17.85
N ASP A 148 16.24 0.56 -19.14
CA ASP A 148 15.08 0.20 -19.96
C ASP A 148 15.17 -1.28 -20.36
N GLU A 149 14.42 -2.12 -19.64
CA GLU A 149 14.36 -3.57 -19.89
C GLU A 149 13.81 -3.91 -21.28
N ASN A 150 13.03 -3.02 -21.92
CA ASN A 150 12.50 -3.25 -23.25
C ASN A 150 13.57 -3.06 -24.34
N ALA A 151 14.53 -2.16 -24.11
CA ALA A 151 15.63 -1.89 -25.03
C ALA A 151 16.87 -2.74 -24.73
N CYS A 152 16.99 -3.28 -23.51
CA CYS A 152 18.15 -4.04 -23.10
C CYS A 152 18.24 -5.40 -23.82
N ILE A 153 19.30 -5.59 -24.60
CA ILE A 153 19.59 -6.86 -25.29
C ILE A 153 20.39 -7.86 -24.45
N GLY A 154 20.70 -7.54 -23.19
CA GLY A 154 21.40 -8.44 -22.29
C GLY A 154 22.90 -8.64 -22.56
N CYS A 155 23.59 -7.61 -23.08
CA CYS A 155 25.04 -7.67 -23.37
C CYS A 155 25.95 -7.85 -22.13
N ARG A 156 25.43 -7.62 -20.92
CA ARG A 156 26.10 -7.78 -19.60
C ARG A 156 27.25 -6.83 -19.27
N GLU A 157 27.61 -5.92 -20.17
CA GLU A 157 28.74 -5.00 -19.97
C GLU A 157 28.61 -4.15 -18.68
N CYS A 158 27.40 -3.67 -18.39
CA CYS A 158 27.12 -2.91 -17.17
C CYS A 158 27.39 -3.70 -15.87
N VAL A 159 27.12 -5.01 -15.87
CA VAL A 159 27.37 -5.90 -14.73
C VAL A 159 28.84 -6.28 -14.65
N HIS A 160 29.55 -6.35 -15.78
CA HIS A 160 30.99 -6.60 -15.80
C HIS A 160 31.79 -5.46 -15.16
N HIS A 161 31.39 -4.21 -15.38
CA HIS A 161 32.06 -3.04 -14.80
C HIS A 161 31.56 -2.67 -13.39
N ALA A 162 30.25 -2.77 -13.13
CA ALA A 162 29.62 -2.32 -11.89
C ALA A 162 28.58 -3.34 -11.37
N SER A 163 29.07 -4.49 -10.89
CA SER A 163 28.27 -5.63 -10.44
C SER A 163 27.49 -5.41 -9.13
N ASN A 164 27.84 -4.40 -8.33
CA ASN A 164 27.06 -4.08 -7.12
C ASN A 164 25.87 -3.19 -7.45
N THR A 165 25.96 -2.42 -8.54
CA THR A 165 24.93 -1.49 -9.01
C THR A 165 23.91 -2.19 -9.90
N PHE A 166 24.41 -2.92 -10.91
CA PHE A 166 23.61 -3.60 -11.91
C PHE A 166 23.52 -5.10 -11.64
N GLN A 167 22.38 -5.69 -11.95
CA GLN A 167 22.13 -7.12 -11.88
C GLN A 167 21.50 -7.59 -13.19
N MET A 168 21.91 -8.77 -13.68
CA MET A 168 21.23 -9.43 -14.79
C MET A 168 20.04 -10.23 -14.27
N ASP A 169 18.88 -10.11 -14.91
CA ASP A 169 17.80 -11.06 -14.80
C ASP A 169 18.00 -12.18 -15.83
N GLU A 170 18.33 -13.37 -15.36
CA GLU A 170 18.55 -14.53 -16.24
C GLU A 170 17.26 -15.05 -16.89
N ALA A 171 16.10 -14.80 -16.29
CA ALA A 171 14.82 -15.26 -16.83
C ALA A 171 14.35 -14.38 -18.00
N LEU A 172 14.58 -13.07 -17.91
CA LEU A 172 14.20 -12.11 -18.94
C LEU A 172 15.33 -11.78 -19.92
N GLY A 173 16.58 -12.08 -19.56
CA GLY A 173 17.75 -11.74 -20.35
C GLY A 173 18.08 -10.24 -20.35
N CYS A 174 17.48 -9.44 -19.47
CA CYS A 174 17.69 -8.00 -19.39
C CYS A 174 18.47 -7.62 -18.12
N ALA A 175 19.17 -6.48 -18.19
CA ALA A 175 19.82 -5.88 -17.03
C ALA A 175 18.81 -5.05 -16.22
N ARG A 176 19.02 -4.93 -14.92
CA ARG A 176 18.27 -4.07 -14.02
C ARG A 176 19.19 -3.40 -13.00
N VAL A 177 18.76 -2.26 -12.47
CA VAL A 177 19.45 -1.63 -11.34
C VAL A 177 18.96 -2.27 -10.05
N ASN A 178 19.87 -2.82 -9.25
CA ASN A 178 19.54 -3.41 -7.95
C ASN A 178 19.83 -2.42 -6.81
N VAL A 179 20.98 -1.75 -6.89
CA VAL A 179 21.43 -0.76 -5.90
C VAL A 179 21.88 0.49 -6.62
N GLN A 180 21.20 1.62 -6.39
CA GLN A 180 21.63 2.93 -6.83
C GLN A 180 22.97 3.27 -6.17
N TYR A 181 23.96 3.62 -6.98
CA TYR A 181 25.31 3.98 -6.54
C TYR A 181 25.99 2.89 -5.68
N GLY A 182 25.82 1.63 -6.09
CA GLY A 182 26.44 0.47 -5.45
C GLY A 182 27.97 0.48 -5.54
N ASP A 183 28.49 0.93 -6.69
CA ASP A 183 29.90 1.00 -7.05
C ASP A 183 30.43 2.45 -7.11
N ASP A 184 31.72 2.59 -7.40
CA ASP A 184 32.37 3.88 -7.62
C ASP A 184 31.78 4.59 -8.86
N ASP A 185 31.61 5.91 -8.78
CA ASP A 185 31.00 6.72 -9.84
C ASP A 185 31.69 6.52 -11.21
N GLN A 186 33.01 6.33 -11.23
CA GLN A 186 33.78 6.06 -12.46
C GLN A 186 33.38 4.72 -13.12
N LYS A 187 33.14 3.67 -12.32
CA LYS A 187 32.72 2.36 -12.85
C LYS A 187 31.32 2.45 -13.42
N ILE A 188 30.45 3.20 -12.76
CA ILE A 188 29.09 3.44 -13.21
C ILE A 188 29.09 4.20 -14.54
N GLU A 189 29.90 5.24 -14.67
CA GLU A 189 30.03 6.01 -15.91
C GLU A 189 30.51 5.13 -17.07
N VAL A 190 31.56 4.32 -16.84
CA VAL A 190 32.02 3.33 -17.82
C VAL A 190 30.93 2.32 -18.17
N SER A 191 30.14 1.84 -17.20
CA SER A 191 29.00 0.95 -17.48
C SER A 191 27.95 1.58 -18.38
N VAL A 192 27.67 2.88 -18.22
CA VAL A 192 26.71 3.63 -19.03
C VAL A 192 27.24 3.78 -20.46
N ASP A 193 28.50 4.20 -20.60
CA ASP A 193 29.13 4.48 -21.89
C ASP A 193 29.41 3.21 -22.71
N SER A 194 29.70 2.08 -22.05
CA SER A 194 29.96 0.81 -22.71
C SER A 194 28.69 0.12 -23.23
N CYS A 195 27.49 0.69 -23.02
CA CYS A 195 26.24 0.07 -23.44
C CYS A 195 26.01 0.17 -24.97
N PRO A 196 25.95 -0.95 -25.72
CA PRO A 196 25.85 -0.92 -27.18
C PRO A 196 24.49 -0.41 -27.71
N VAL A 197 23.45 -0.48 -26.87
CA VAL A 197 22.07 -0.07 -27.21
C VAL A 197 21.60 1.14 -26.41
N ASN A 198 22.47 1.74 -25.59
CA ASN A 198 22.15 2.87 -24.72
C ASN A 198 20.87 2.68 -23.88
N CYS A 199 20.67 1.48 -23.33
CA CYS A 199 19.49 1.16 -22.52
C CYS A 199 19.58 1.67 -21.07
N ILE A 200 20.64 2.40 -20.69
CA ILE A 200 20.87 2.91 -19.34
C ILE A 200 20.69 4.42 -19.37
N HIS A 201 19.84 4.95 -18.49
CA HIS A 201 19.44 6.34 -18.47
C HIS A 201 19.64 6.96 -17.09
N TRP A 202 20.12 8.20 -17.09
CA TRP A 202 20.08 9.07 -15.92
C TRP A 202 18.70 9.73 -15.84
N VAL A 203 18.03 9.58 -14.71
CA VAL A 203 16.66 10.05 -14.49
C VAL A 203 16.58 10.80 -13.17
N ASP A 204 15.70 11.79 -13.08
CA ASP A 204 15.41 12.45 -11.81
C ASP A 204 14.77 11.49 -10.79
N ILE A 205 15.12 11.65 -9.52
CA ILE A 205 14.63 10.79 -8.44
C ILE A 205 13.10 10.72 -8.34
N GLU A 206 12.42 11.79 -8.75
CA GLU A 206 10.95 11.88 -8.74
C GLU A 206 10.29 10.99 -9.81
N GLU A 207 10.95 10.87 -10.97
CA GLU A 207 10.43 10.07 -12.09
C GLU A 207 10.78 8.59 -11.97
N LEU A 208 11.87 8.26 -11.25
CA LEU A 208 12.36 6.89 -11.07
C LEU A 208 11.26 5.94 -10.56
N ALA A 209 10.52 6.35 -9.53
CA ALA A 209 9.48 5.51 -8.94
C ALA A 209 8.36 5.16 -9.92
N VAL A 210 8.01 6.09 -10.83
CA VAL A 210 7.00 5.86 -11.86
C VAL A 210 7.54 4.94 -12.95
N LEU A 211 8.79 5.12 -13.37
CA LEU A 211 9.43 4.27 -14.37
C LEU A 211 9.57 2.82 -13.90
N GLU A 212 10.07 2.61 -12.68
CA GLU A 212 10.20 1.28 -12.08
C GLU A 212 8.85 0.58 -11.89
N PHE A 213 7.78 1.34 -11.67
CA PHE A 213 6.42 0.79 -11.62
C PHE A 213 5.90 0.36 -13.01
N LEU A 214 6.14 1.19 -14.03
CA LEU A 214 5.62 0.97 -15.38
C LEU A 214 6.38 -0.11 -16.17
N ILE A 215 7.65 -0.37 -15.86
CA ILE A 215 8.45 -1.42 -16.50
C ILE A 215 8.03 -2.83 -16.04
N GLN A 216 7.42 -2.93 -14.85
CA GLN A 216 6.95 -4.22 -14.33
C GLN A 216 5.88 -4.82 -15.26
N PRO A 217 5.93 -6.13 -15.52
CA PRO A 217 4.91 -6.80 -16.31
C PRO A 217 3.55 -6.64 -15.61
N GLN A 218 2.61 -5.97 -16.27
CA GLN A 218 1.25 -5.78 -15.77
C GLN A 218 0.32 -6.82 -16.38
N PRO A 219 -0.60 -7.41 -15.59
CA PRO A 219 -1.57 -8.36 -16.12
C PRO A 219 -2.59 -7.59 -16.98
N LYS A 220 -2.74 -7.99 -18.24
CA LYS A 220 -3.74 -7.41 -19.14
C LYS A 220 -5.10 -8.04 -18.82
N GLU A 221 -6.10 -7.23 -18.51
CA GLU A 221 -7.50 -7.68 -18.46
C GLU A 221 -7.94 -8.07 -19.88
N GLY A 222 -7.89 -9.37 -20.19
CA GLY A 222 -8.33 -9.90 -21.46
C GLY A 222 -9.86 -10.01 -21.51
N TYR A 223 -10.52 -9.10 -22.22
CA TYR A 223 -11.90 -9.30 -22.65
C TYR A 223 -11.89 -10.04 -23.99
N GLY A 224 -11.85 -11.37 -23.97
CA GLY A 224 -11.85 -12.19 -25.19
C GLY A 224 -11.48 -13.66 -24.97
N VAL A 225 -11.67 -14.49 -26.00
CA VAL A 225 -11.35 -15.94 -26.00
C VAL A 225 -9.84 -16.20 -25.94
N PHE A 226 -9.03 -15.25 -26.38
CA PHE A 226 -7.59 -15.22 -26.14
C PHE A 226 -7.36 -14.51 -24.80
N GLY A 227 -7.18 -15.30 -23.74
CA GLY A 227 -7.05 -14.83 -22.36
C GLY A 227 -6.02 -13.73 -22.17
N GLY A 228 -6.17 -12.98 -21.07
CA GLY A 228 -5.30 -11.86 -20.70
C GLY A 228 -3.81 -12.21 -20.78
N GLY A 229 -3.07 -11.43 -21.58
CA GLY A 229 -1.62 -11.52 -21.68
C GLY A 229 -0.92 -10.62 -20.66
N TRP A 230 0.40 -10.57 -20.71
CA TRP A 230 1.19 -9.56 -20.02
C TRP A 230 1.72 -8.60 -21.09
N GLU A 231 1.51 -7.30 -20.90
CA GLU A 231 1.95 -6.30 -21.88
C GLU A 231 2.67 -5.15 -21.16
N ARG A 232 3.89 -4.87 -21.59
CA ARG A 232 4.67 -3.70 -21.17
C ARG A 232 4.42 -2.54 -22.13
N PRO A 233 4.43 -1.28 -21.67
CA PRO A 233 4.37 -0.15 -22.58
C PRO A 233 5.59 -0.14 -23.51
N ALA A 234 5.39 0.17 -24.80
CA ALA A 234 6.47 0.17 -25.79
C ALA A 234 7.58 1.20 -25.47
N ASN A 235 7.21 2.36 -24.92
CA ASN A 235 8.14 3.39 -24.47
C ASN A 235 7.78 3.80 -23.04
N VAL A 236 8.62 3.41 -22.07
CA VAL A 236 8.35 3.61 -20.64
C VAL A 236 8.30 5.10 -20.28
N PHE A 237 9.18 5.92 -20.86
CA PHE A 237 9.21 7.36 -20.62
C PHE A 237 7.96 8.09 -21.11
N MET A 238 7.41 7.69 -22.26
CA MET A 238 6.15 8.26 -22.74
C MET A 238 4.99 7.87 -21.84
N ALA A 239 4.97 6.61 -21.39
CA ALA A 239 3.99 6.13 -20.44
C ALA A 239 4.08 6.93 -19.13
N ALA A 240 5.27 7.14 -18.58
CA ALA A 240 5.49 7.94 -17.38
C ALA A 240 4.99 9.38 -17.52
N LYS A 241 5.34 10.06 -18.63
CA LYS A 241 4.85 11.43 -18.89
C LYS A 241 3.33 11.50 -18.97
N SER A 242 2.70 10.52 -19.63
CA SER A 242 1.24 10.46 -19.72
C SER A 242 0.60 10.20 -18.35
N PHE A 243 1.21 9.35 -17.52
CA PHE A 243 0.78 9.05 -16.16
C PHE A 243 0.87 10.28 -15.25
N THR A 244 2.01 10.99 -15.24
CA THR A 244 2.18 12.24 -14.48
C THR A 244 1.19 13.32 -14.91
N LYS A 245 0.94 13.45 -16.23
CA LYS A 245 -0.08 14.36 -16.76
C LYS A 245 -1.47 14.01 -16.25
N GLN A 246 -1.84 12.73 -16.22
CA GLN A 246 -3.13 12.28 -15.68
C GLN A 246 -3.27 12.57 -14.19
N LEU A 247 -2.23 12.33 -13.38
CA LEU A 247 -2.24 12.67 -11.95
C LEU A 247 -2.45 14.16 -11.72
N ASN A 248 -1.76 15.01 -12.48
CA ASN A 248 -1.92 16.47 -12.39
C ASN A 248 -3.33 16.92 -12.82
N GLN A 249 -3.89 16.32 -13.86
CA GLN A 249 -5.27 16.59 -14.29
C GLN A 249 -6.28 16.18 -13.21
N GLN A 250 -6.12 15.01 -12.59
CA GLN A 250 -6.98 14.55 -11.49
C GLN A 250 -6.86 15.48 -10.28
N ALA A 251 -5.65 15.88 -9.90
CA ALA A 251 -5.41 16.79 -8.79
C ALA A 251 -6.03 18.18 -9.05
N SER A 252 -5.89 18.72 -10.27
CA SER A 252 -6.52 19.99 -10.66
C SER A 252 -8.03 19.89 -10.68
N THR A 253 -8.60 18.77 -11.13
CA THR A 253 -10.06 18.55 -11.15
C THR A 253 -10.60 18.43 -9.72
N GLN A 254 -9.89 17.75 -8.82
CA GLN A 254 -10.26 17.68 -7.41
C GLN A 254 -10.11 19.03 -6.70
N ARG A 255 -9.07 19.81 -7.01
CA ARG A 255 -8.92 21.19 -6.50
C ARG A 255 -10.04 22.08 -7.00
N ASN A 256 -10.34 22.06 -8.30
CA ASN A 256 -11.45 22.81 -8.87
C ASN A 256 -12.79 22.34 -8.33
N ALA A 257 -12.98 21.03 -8.09
CA ALA A 257 -14.17 20.52 -7.42
C ALA A 257 -14.28 21.00 -5.96
N ARG A 258 -13.16 21.12 -5.23
CA ARG A 258 -13.13 21.70 -3.87
C ARG A 258 -13.41 23.20 -3.87
N VAL A 259 -12.80 23.94 -4.79
CA VAL A 259 -13.02 25.39 -4.97
C VAL A 259 -14.46 25.66 -5.40
N ASN A 260 -15.02 24.86 -6.32
CA ASN A 260 -16.42 24.96 -6.73
C ASN A 260 -17.41 24.50 -5.64
N THR A 261 -16.96 23.77 -4.61
CA THR A 261 -17.78 23.50 -3.41
C THR A 261 -17.74 24.60 -2.36
N GLU A 262 -16.97 25.67 -2.55
CA GLU A 262 -16.80 26.73 -1.53
C GLU A 262 -16.93 28.14 -2.13
N GLU A 263 -18.15 28.48 -2.54
CA GLU A 263 -18.76 29.76 -2.17
C GLU A 263 -20.16 29.47 -1.62
N GLU A 264 -20.22 29.06 -0.35
CA GLU A 264 -21.50 28.97 0.35
C GLU A 264 -22.08 30.39 0.47
N THR A 265 -23.28 30.61 -0.07
CA THR A 265 -23.96 31.89 0.14
C THR A 265 -24.13 32.14 1.64
N PRO A 266 -24.04 33.39 2.12
CA PRO A 266 -24.13 33.69 3.56
C PRO A 266 -25.42 33.14 4.20
N ALA A 267 -26.53 33.08 3.45
CA ALA A 267 -27.78 32.48 3.90
C ALA A 267 -27.69 30.95 4.12
N GLN A 268 -26.91 30.23 3.31
CA GLN A 268 -26.71 28.78 3.47
C GLN A 268 -25.83 28.46 4.69
N ALA A 269 -24.85 29.32 4.99
CA ALA A 269 -24.02 29.21 6.19
C ALA A 269 -24.86 29.44 7.47
N GLU A 270 -25.74 30.45 7.47
CA GLU A 270 -26.65 30.73 8.59
C GLU A 270 -27.68 29.62 8.80
N ALA A 271 -28.26 29.11 7.71
CA ALA A 271 -29.21 27.98 7.78
C ALA A 271 -28.55 26.72 8.39
N ARG A 272 -27.27 26.46 8.08
CA ARG A 272 -26.51 25.37 8.70
C ARG A 272 -26.21 25.61 10.17
N ALA A 273 -25.83 26.82 10.55
CA ALA A 273 -25.59 27.16 11.95
C ALA A 273 -26.85 26.97 12.80
N ASN A 274 -28.00 27.41 12.27
CA ASN A 274 -29.31 27.23 12.92
C ASN A 274 -29.71 25.75 13.00
N ALA A 275 -29.51 24.98 11.93
CA ALA A 275 -29.76 23.54 11.95
C ALA A 275 -28.85 22.81 12.96
N PHE A 276 -27.58 23.20 13.06
CA PHE A 276 -26.64 22.64 14.02
C PHE A 276 -27.04 22.94 15.46
N MET A 277 -27.42 24.19 15.75
CA MET A 277 -27.92 24.58 17.08
C MET A 277 -29.19 23.83 17.46
N LYS A 278 -30.11 23.62 16.49
CA LYS A 278 -31.33 22.83 16.72
C LYS A 278 -31.02 21.38 17.05
N ILE A 279 -30.14 20.71 16.28
CA ILE A 279 -29.71 19.34 16.55
C ILE A 279 -29.03 19.24 17.91
N LYS A 280 -28.19 20.22 18.25
CA LYS A 280 -27.52 20.30 19.56
C LYS A 280 -28.51 20.45 20.70
N MET A 281 -29.51 21.34 20.56
CA MET A 281 -30.57 21.51 21.55
C MET A 281 -31.47 20.28 21.67
N GLU A 282 -31.85 19.63 20.57
CA GLU A 282 -32.63 18.38 20.60
C GLU A 282 -31.85 17.23 21.24
N ARG A 283 -30.53 17.18 21.03
CA ARG A 283 -29.66 16.17 21.64
C ARG A 283 -29.47 16.45 23.13
N PHE A 284 -29.37 17.72 23.53
CA PHE A 284 -29.31 18.15 24.93
C PHE A 284 -30.66 17.94 25.65
N SER A 285 -31.77 18.19 24.98
CA SER A 285 -33.13 17.91 25.46
C SER A 285 -33.35 16.41 25.66
N ARG A 286 -32.94 15.57 24.69
CA ARG A 286 -32.96 14.10 24.82
C ARG A 286 -32.07 13.61 25.97
N LEU A 287 -30.88 14.20 26.15
CA LEU A 287 -29.98 13.88 27.26
C LEU A 287 -30.58 14.28 28.62
N ARG A 288 -31.22 15.45 28.70
CA ARG A 288 -31.87 15.96 29.91
C ARG A 288 -33.08 15.12 30.28
N LYS A 289 -33.91 14.73 29.31
CA LYS A 289 -35.05 13.82 29.50
C LYS A 289 -34.59 12.43 29.98
N TRP A 290 -33.53 11.90 29.38
CA TRP A 290 -32.92 10.64 29.82
C TRP A 290 -32.35 10.74 31.26
N MET A 291 -31.72 11.86 31.64
CA MET A 291 -31.26 12.09 33.01
C MET A 291 -32.42 12.16 34.02
N THR A 292 -33.52 12.83 33.68
CA THR A 292 -34.69 12.90 34.57
C THR A 292 -35.37 11.55 34.72
N ASP A 293 -35.40 10.72 33.67
CA ASP A 293 -35.99 9.38 33.72
C ASP A 293 -35.14 8.41 34.56
N ILE A 294 -33.81 8.56 34.56
CA ILE A 294 -32.88 7.73 35.37
C ILE A 294 -32.86 8.13 36.85
N PHE A 295 -32.85 9.43 37.15
CA PHE A 295 -32.72 9.91 38.53
C PHE A 295 -34.07 10.23 39.20
N GLY A 296 -35.16 10.35 38.43
CA GLY A 296 -36.50 10.67 38.94
C GLY A 296 -37.29 9.50 39.53
N SER A 297 -36.79 8.27 39.43
CA SER A 297 -37.54 7.06 39.84
C SER A 297 -37.26 6.57 41.27
N ASN A 298 -36.56 7.34 42.12
CA ASN A 298 -36.09 6.86 43.43
C ASN A 298 -36.42 7.77 44.63
N MET A 299 -37.56 8.49 44.60
CA MET A 299 -37.98 9.37 45.70
C MET A 299 -39.46 9.26 46.10
N LEU A 300 -40.10 8.09 45.96
CA LEU A 300 -41.49 7.87 46.40
C LEU A 300 -41.76 6.48 46.97
N ASN A 301 -40.92 5.97 47.88
CA ASN A 301 -41.31 4.89 48.80
C ASN A 301 -40.39 4.90 50.04
N ARG A 302 -40.72 5.79 50.98
CA ARG A 302 -40.27 5.74 52.37
C ARG A 302 -41.41 6.31 53.23
N GLU A 303 -42.41 5.47 53.45
CA GLU A 303 -43.32 5.51 54.60
C GLU A 303 -43.35 4.11 55.21
#